data_AF-A0A9D1PWB7-F1
#
_entry.id   AF-A0A9D1PWB7-F1
#
_cell.length_a   1.000
_cell.length_b   1.000
_cell.length_c   1.000
_cell.angle_alpha   90.00
_cell.angle_beta   90.00
_cell.angle_gamma   90.00
#
_symmetry.space_group_name_H-M   'P 1'
#
loop_
_entity.id
_entity.type
_entity.pdbx_description
1 polymer ?
#
loop_
_entity_poly.entity_id
_entity_poly.type
_entity_poly.pdbx_seq_one_letter_code
_entity_poly.pdbx_strand_id
1 'polypeptide(L)' 'MANKTAPSKKAQEPEQKPNVVQRFIRYVEDSRAELRKVTWPTIAETRKATFAVLGFVAVMALILGLVDLGLSSIIKSFLS' A
#
# COMPACT_ATOMS: atom_id res chain seq x y z
N MET A 1 -51.63 50.33 -13.71
CA MET A 1 -51.46 50.09 -12.26
C MET A 1 -51.49 48.57 -12.08
N ALA A 2 -50.34 47.89 -12.13
CA ALA A 2 -49.37 47.66 -11.05
C ALA A 2 -49.71 46.46 -10.14
N ASN A 3 -48.70 45.57 -10.01
CA ASN A 3 -48.40 44.64 -8.89
C ASN A 3 -49.02 43.22 -8.97
N LYS A 4 -48.30 42.18 -9.42
CA LYS A 4 -47.19 41.40 -8.79
C LYS A 4 -47.60 40.70 -7.49
N THR A 5 -47.89 39.40 -7.57
CA THR A 5 -47.61 38.43 -6.49
C THR A 5 -47.46 37.03 -7.10
N ALA A 6 -46.24 36.48 -7.09
CA ALA A 6 -46.03 35.03 -7.08
C ALA A 6 -46.12 34.57 -5.61
N PRO A 7 -46.55 33.32 -5.30
CA PRO A 7 -45.53 32.28 -5.09
C PRO A 7 -46.03 30.83 -5.33
N SER A 8 -45.15 29.87 -5.05
CA SER A 8 -45.40 28.43 -4.85
C SER A 8 -45.05 27.50 -6.03
N LYS A 9 -43.76 27.57 -6.40
CA LYS A 9 -43.02 26.45 -7.00
C LYS A 9 -42.84 25.37 -5.92
N LYS A 10 -43.83 24.48 -5.75
CA LYS A 10 -43.71 23.27 -4.92
C LYS A 10 -43.17 22.11 -5.77
N ALA A 11 -42.28 21.34 -5.15
CA ALA A 11 -41.86 20.00 -5.50
C ALA A 11 -41.07 19.82 -6.81
N GLN A 12 -39.80 20.20 -6.76
CA GLN A 12 -38.75 19.40 -7.38
C GLN A 12 -37.71 19.12 -6.31
N GLU A 13 -37.93 18.04 -5.54
CA GLU A 13 -36.81 17.36 -4.90
C GLU A 13 -35.93 16.81 -6.03
N PRO A 14 -34.67 17.22 -6.14
CA PRO A 14 -33.78 16.54 -7.06
C PRO A 14 -33.49 15.17 -6.46
N GLU A 15 -34.14 14.16 -7.03
CA GLU A 15 -33.76 12.75 -6.99
C GLU A 15 -32.32 12.68 -7.53
N GLN A 16 -31.35 12.94 -6.64
CA GLN A 16 -29.93 12.78 -6.90
C GLN A 16 -29.65 11.28 -6.96
N LYS A 17 -29.78 10.73 -8.17
CA LYS A 17 -29.22 9.43 -8.53
C LYS A 17 -27.83 9.33 -7.89
N PRO A 18 -27.50 8.22 -7.20
CA PRO A 18 -26.22 8.12 -6.52
C PRO A 18 -25.12 8.28 -7.55
N ASN A 19 -24.48 9.45 -7.55
CA ASN A 19 -23.37 9.73 -8.43
C ASN A 19 -22.25 8.78 -8.00
N VAL A 20 -22.10 7.65 -8.70
CA VAL A 20 -21.07 6.64 -8.43
C VAL A 20 -19.67 7.27 -8.38
N VAL A 21 -19.48 8.34 -9.14
CA VAL A 21 -18.29 9.19 -9.12
C VAL A 21 -18.12 9.92 -7.77
N GLN A 22 -19.18 10.50 -7.22
CA GLN A 22 -19.13 11.12 -5.88
C GLN A 22 -18.87 10.08 -4.79
N ARG A 23 -19.45 8.88 -4.90
CA ARG A 23 -19.20 7.79 -3.94
C ARG A 23 -17.75 7.30 -4.01
N PHE A 24 -17.18 7.20 -5.21
CA PHE A 24 -15.79 6.83 -5.43
C PHE A 24 -14.82 7.90 -4.92
N ILE A 25 -15.06 9.18 -5.21
CA ILE A 25 -14.24 10.28 -4.68
C ILE A 25 -14.25 10.27 -3.15
N ARG A 26 -15.43 10.11 -2.54
CA ARG A 26 -15.57 10.03 -1.08
C ARG A 26 -14.82 8.81 -0.50
N TYR A 27 -14.90 7.65 -1.16
CA TYR A 27 -14.13 6.47 -0.77
C TYR A 27 -12.60 6.68 -0.84
N VAL A 28 -12.10 7.37 -1.88
CA VAL A 28 -10.67 7.71 -2.01
C VAL A 28 -10.24 8.71 -0.94
N GLU A 29 -11.11 9.66 -0.59
CA GLU A 29 -10.88 10.63 0.47
C GLU A 29 -10.83 9.98 1.86
N ASP A 30 -11.78 9.09 2.14
CA ASP A 30 -11.81 8.27 3.36
C ASP A 30 -10.56 7.36 3.45
N SER A 31 -10.18 6.72 2.34
CA SER A 31 -8.97 5.88 2.24
C SER A 31 -7.70 6.71 2.48
N ARG A 32 -7.61 7.93 1.93
CA ARG A 32 -6.49 8.86 2.20
C ARG A 32 -6.43 9.28 3.67
N ALA A 33 -7.57 9.50 4.31
CA ALA A 33 -7.64 9.84 5.73
C ALA A 33 -7.17 8.68 6.62
N GLU A 34 -7.47 7.43 6.25
CA GLU A 34 -6.98 6.24 6.95
C GLU A 34 -5.51 5.95 6.67
N LEU A 35 -5.05 6.12 5.44
CA LEU A 35 -3.62 5.97 5.09
C LEU A 35 -2.74 6.97 5.82
N ARG A 36 -3.28 8.12 6.25
CA ARG A 36 -2.58 9.07 7.13
C ARG A 36 -2.41 8.58 8.57
N LYS A 37 -3.25 7.64 9.03
CA LYS A 37 -3.10 6.97 10.34
C LYS A 37 -2.03 5.88 10.30
N VAL A 38 -1.67 5.41 9.10
CA VAL A 38 -0.55 4.47 8.93
C VAL A 38 0.74 5.25 9.19
N THR A 39 1.44 4.85 10.24
CA THR A 39 2.76 5.37 10.59
C THR A 39 3.75 4.88 9.54
N TRP A 40 3.87 5.62 8.45
CA TRP A 40 4.92 5.37 7.46
C TRP A 40 6.26 5.63 8.14
N PRO A 41 7.12 4.59 8.22
CA PRO A 41 8.43 4.73 8.85
C PRO A 41 9.22 5.81 8.12
N THR A 42 10.05 6.54 8.88
CA THR A 42 10.89 7.57 8.28
C THR A 42 11.89 6.89 7.33
N ILE A 43 12.28 7.55 6.23
CA ILE A 43 13.25 7.03 5.25
C ILE A 43 14.53 6.48 5.93
N ALA A 44 14.96 7.10 7.04
CA ALA A 44 16.08 6.64 7.85
C ALA A 44 15.86 5.27 8.51
N GLU A 45 14.66 5.00 9.01
CA GLU A 45 14.28 3.71 9.61
C GLU A 45 14.20 2.62 8.55
N THR A 46 13.60 2.93 7.39
CA THR A 46 13.53 2.03 6.25
C THR A 46 14.94 1.63 5.77
N ARG A 47 15.86 2.59 5.69
CA ARG A 47 17.27 2.30 5.35
C ARG A 47 17.93 1.38 6.36
N LYS A 48 17.73 1.61 7.67
CA LYS A 48 18.26 0.72 8.72
C LYS A 48 17.72 -0.71 8.57
N ALA A 49 16.42 -0.85 8.32
CA ALA A 49 15.80 -2.15 8.08
C ALA A 49 16.38 -2.84 6.82
N THR A 50 16.57 -2.10 5.72
CA THR A 50 17.20 -2.64 4.51
C THR A 50 18.63 -3.12 4.77
N PHE A 51 19.45 -2.33 5.49
CA PHE A 51 20.81 -2.75 5.84
C PHE A 51 20.84 -3.97 6.76
N ALA A 52 19.92 -4.07 7.71
CA ALA A 52 19.79 -5.24 8.57
C ALA A 52 19.48 -6.51 7.76
N VAL A 53 18.53 -6.42 6.82
CA VAL A 53 18.19 -7.54 5.93
C VAL A 53 19.36 -7.90 5.01
N LEU A 54 20.05 -6.91 4.44
CA LEU A 54 21.25 -7.16 3.62
C LEU A 54 22.34 -7.90 4.40
N GLY A 55 22.60 -7.50 5.65
CA GLY A 55 23.54 -8.19 6.53
C GLY A 55 23.11 -9.63 6.81
N PHE A 56 21.83 -9.84 7.12
CA PHE A 56 21.26 -11.17 7.33
C PHE A 56 21.42 -12.08 6.10
N VAL A 57 21.08 -11.57 4.90
CA VAL A 57 21.22 -12.32 3.64
C VAL A 57 22.69 -12.63 3.33
N ALA A 58 23.61 -11.69 3.58
CA ALA A 58 25.03 -11.93 3.38
C ALA A 58 25.55 -13.09 4.26
N VAL A 59 25.14 -13.15 5.53
CA VAL A 59 25.51 -14.25 6.43
C VAL A 59 24.90 -15.57 5.96
N MET A 60 23.61 -15.59 5.60
CA MET A 60 22.96 -16.79 5.07
C MET A 60 23.65 -17.30 3.80
N ALA A 61 23.99 -16.42 2.87
CA ALA A 61 24.68 -16.77 1.63
C ALA A 61 26.06 -17.39 1.90
N LEU A 62 26.80 -16.87 2.89
CA LEU A 62 28.08 -17.44 3.32
C LEU A 62 27.92 -18.85 3.86
N ILE A 63 26.96 -19.04 4.78
CA ILE A 63 26.70 -20.35 5.39
C ILE A 63 26.26 -21.37 4.33
N LEU A 64 25.26 -21.02 3.53
CA LEU A 64 24.76 -21.90 2.48
C LEU A 64 25.88 -22.21 1.47
N GLY A 65 26.60 -21.20 0.99
CA GLY A 65 27.72 -21.40 0.08
C GLY A 65 28.80 -22.33 0.63
N LEU A 66 29.17 -22.20 1.91
CA LEU A 66 30.10 -23.13 2.57
C LEU A 66 29.56 -24.57 2.60
N VAL A 67 28.29 -24.74 2.93
CA VAL A 67 27.62 -26.03 2.97
C VAL A 67 27.55 -26.65 1.57
N ASP A 68 27.15 -25.88 0.56
CA ASP A 68 27.07 -26.31 -0.84
C ASP A 68 28.45 -26.77 -1.36
N LEU A 69 29.52 -26.02 -1.06
CA LEU A 69 30.90 -26.38 -1.42
C LEU A 69 31.39 -27.63 -0.67
N GLY A 70 31.04 -27.75 0.61
CA GLY A 70 31.36 -28.91 1.43
C GLY A 70 30.69 -30.18 0.91
N LEU A 71 29.37 -30.13 0.70
CA LEU A 71 28.59 -31.24 0.15
C LEU A 71 29.08 -31.62 -1.26
N SER A 72 29.32 -30.63 -2.13
CA SER A 72 29.85 -30.87 -3.48
C SER A 72 31.20 -31.59 -3.46
N SER A 73 32.08 -31.25 -2.52
CA SER A 73 33.38 -31.91 -2.37
C SER A 73 33.24 -33.35 -1.89
N ILE A 74 32.35 -33.59 -0.92
CA ILE A 74 32.05 -34.93 -0.40
C ILE A 74 31.47 -35.82 -1.51
N ILE A 75 30.47 -35.33 -2.25
CA ILE A 75 29.85 -36.06 -3.36
C ILE A 75 30.88 -36.41 -4.44
N LYS A 76 31.78 -35.47 -4.80
CA LYS A 76 32.87 -35.74 -5.75
C LYS A 76 33.83 -36.83 -5.25
N SER A 77 34.13 -36.88 -3.95
CA SER A 77 34.95 -37.96 -3.38
C SER A 77 34.28 -39.32 -3.42
N PHE A 78 32.94 -39.39 -3.35
CA PHE A 78 32.20 -40.66 -3.46
C PHE A 78 31.95 -41.12 -4.91
N LEU A 79 31.88 -40.18 -5.86
CA LEU A 79 31.68 -40.49 -7.29
C LEU A 79 33.01 -40.78 -8.03
N SER A 80 34.14 -40.57 -7.35
CA SER A 80 35.48 -40.89 -7.85
C SER A 80 35.95 -42.28 -7.41
#